data_AF-A0A1H1KAH3-F1
#
_entry.id   AF-A0A1H1KAH3-F1
#
_cell.length_a   1.000
_cell.length_b   1.000
_cell.length_c   1.000
_cell.angle_alpha   90.00
_cell.angle_beta   90.00
_cell.angle_gamma   90.00
#
_symmetry.space_group_name_H-M   'P 1'
#
loop_
_entity.id
_entity.type
_entity.pdbx_description
1 polymer ?
#
loop_
_entity_poly.entity_id
_entity_poly.type
_entity_poly.pdbx_seq_one_letter_code
_entity_poly.pdbx_strand_id
1 'polypeptide(L)'
;MSIQEYAPYRGCNIEVNVTLSKTHWLGGKYRRYRVSWTVTLPGNPEQELLSFPEQFDFLTEHEAFKYGENRAHTFVDSMLSTPSQRRRFRDAVARPATRQDVF
;
A
#
# COMPACT_ATOMS: atom_id res chain seq x y z
N MET A 1 -2.73 8.43 -13.48
CA MET A 1 -2.55 7.73 -12.19
C MET A 1 -3.64 6.68 -12.15
N SER A 2 -3.26 5.44 -11.86
CA SER A 2 -4.16 4.28 -11.82
C SER A 2 -4.09 3.70 -10.41
N ILE A 3 -5.23 3.38 -9.82
CA ILE A 3 -5.34 2.91 -8.45
C ILE A 3 -6.01 1.53 -8.48
N GLN A 4 -5.52 0.61 -7.66
CA GLN A 4 -6.12 -0.70 -7.48
C GLN A 4 -6.17 -1.05 -6.00
N GLU A 5 -7.37 -1.28 -5.50
CA GLU A 5 -7.62 -1.86 -4.20
C GLU A 5 -7.54 -3.39 -4.29
N TYR A 6 -6.96 -4.01 -3.27
CA TYR A 6 -6.84 -5.46 -3.17
C TYR A 6 -7.71 -6.00 -2.04
N ALA A 7 -8.00 -7.30 -2.10
CA ALA A 7 -8.65 -7.99 -1.00
C ALA A 7 -7.81 -7.82 0.30
N PRO A 8 -8.46 -7.69 1.48
CA PRO A 8 -7.72 -7.48 2.71
C PRO A 8 -6.69 -8.59 2.98
N TYR A 9 -5.46 -8.20 3.31
CA TYR A 9 -4.37 -9.11 3.64
C TYR A 9 -4.06 -9.07 5.13
N ARG A 10 -4.24 -10.21 5.81
CA ARG A 10 -4.08 -10.34 7.27
C ARG A 10 -4.87 -9.31 8.09
N GLY A 11 -6.02 -8.91 7.55
CA GLY A 11 -6.90 -7.91 8.14
C GLY A 11 -6.60 -6.47 7.74
N CYS A 12 -5.50 -6.19 7.02
CA CYS A 12 -5.21 -4.85 6.49
C CYS A 12 -5.85 -4.65 5.13
N ASN A 13 -6.33 -3.43 4.84
CA ASN A 13 -6.65 -3.05 3.48
C ASN A 13 -5.39 -2.59 2.76
N ILE A 14 -5.33 -2.87 1.46
CA ILE A 14 -4.18 -2.55 0.61
C ILE A 14 -4.68 -1.78 -0.60
N GLU A 15 -4.07 -0.62 -0.81
CA GLU A 15 -4.25 0.19 -2.01
C GLU A 15 -2.90 0.34 -2.72
N VAL A 16 -2.85 0.04 -4.01
CA VAL A 16 -1.67 0.24 -4.85
C VAL A 16 -1.97 1.34 -5.86
N ASN A 17 -1.03 2.26 -5.97
CA ASN A 17 -1.09 3.44 -6.79
C ASN A 17 0.05 3.38 -7.83
N VAL A 18 -0.31 3.41 -9.11
CA VAL A 18 0.65 3.36 -10.22
C VAL A 18 0.57 4.66 -11.03
N THR A 19 1.70 5.31 -11.22
CA THR A 19 1.80 6.57 -11.99
C THR A 19 2.78 6.43 -13.13
N LEU A 20 2.37 6.73 -14.36
CA LEU A 20 3.28 6.81 -15.49
C LEU A 20 4.28 7.96 -15.28
N SER A 21 5.56 7.64 -15.12
CA SER A 21 6.60 8.59 -14.70
C SER A 21 7.19 9.41 -15.84
N LYS A 22 7.30 8.85 -17.07
CA LYS A 22 7.62 9.51 -18.36
C LYS A 22 7.75 8.46 -19.48
N THR A 23 7.35 8.82 -20.69
CA THR A 23 7.59 8.02 -21.91
C THR A 23 8.83 8.57 -22.61
N HIS A 24 9.96 7.85 -22.58
CA HIS A 24 11.15 8.26 -23.33
C HIS A 24 11.06 7.71 -24.76
N TRP A 25 11.40 8.55 -25.76
CA TRP A 25 11.22 8.27 -27.20
C TRP A 25 12.49 7.81 -27.94
N LEU A 26 13.57 7.44 -27.23
CA LEU A 26 14.81 7.02 -27.91
C LEU A 26 14.85 5.50 -28.10
N GLY A 27 14.52 5.05 -29.31
CA GLY A 27 14.68 3.65 -29.76
C GLY A 27 13.49 2.70 -29.52
N GLY A 28 12.36 3.20 -29.01
CA GLY A 28 11.14 2.42 -28.79
C GLY A 28 10.16 3.12 -27.84
N LYS A 29 8.88 2.72 -27.84
CA LYS A 29 7.90 3.20 -26.85
C LYS A 29 8.12 2.45 -25.53
N TYR A 30 8.98 2.95 -24.65
CA TYR A 30 9.12 2.42 -23.30
C TYR A 30 8.29 3.26 -22.32
N ARG A 31 7.30 2.64 -21.68
CA ARG A 31 6.53 3.23 -20.59
C ARG A 31 7.23 2.89 -19.29
N ARG A 32 7.45 3.89 -18.43
CA ARG A 32 8.00 3.72 -17.09
C ARG A 32 6.93 4.04 -16.07
N TYR A 33 6.61 3.08 -15.21
CA TYR A 33 5.57 3.22 -14.20
C TYR A 33 6.21 3.33 -12.82
N ARG A 34 5.86 4.35 -12.05
CA ARG A 34 6.20 4.49 -10.63
C ARG A 34 5.11 3.84 -9.78
N VAL A 35 5.49 3.20 -8.69
CA VAL A 35 4.57 2.52 -7.77
C VAL A 35 4.63 3.17 -6.39
N SER A 36 3.47 3.40 -5.80
CA SER A 36 3.30 3.61 -4.37
C SER A 36 2.22 2.66 -3.88
N TRP A 37 2.25 2.33 -2.60
CA TRP A 37 1.26 1.47 -1.99
C TRP A 37 1.00 1.97 -0.57
N THR A 38 -0.23 1.80 -0.13
CA THR A 38 -0.72 2.21 1.19
C THR A 38 -1.39 1.03 1.86
N VAL A 39 -1.08 0.84 3.14
CA VAL A 39 -1.70 -0.17 4.01
C VAL A 39 -2.49 0.53 5.09
N THR A 40 -3.77 0.20 5.24
CA THR A 40 -4.63 0.76 6.30
C THR A 40 -5.19 -0.33 7.20
N LEU A 41 -5.37 0.04 8.47
CA LEU A 41 -5.96 -0.86 9.48
C LEU A 41 -7.49 -0.86 9.40
N PRO A 42 -8.11 -2.02 9.65
CA PRO A 42 -9.56 -2.10 9.74
C PRO A 42 -10.02 -1.34 10.99
N GLY A 43 -10.92 -0.36 10.81
CA GLY A 43 -11.48 0.43 11.90
C GLY A 43 -10.76 1.74 12.22
N ASN A 44 -9.62 2.03 11.57
CA ASN A 44 -8.99 3.35 11.66
C ASN A 44 -8.35 3.75 10.30
N PRO A 45 -9.16 4.25 9.35
CA PRO A 45 -8.66 4.63 8.01
C PRO A 45 -7.70 5.83 8.05
N GLU A 46 -7.75 6.66 9.10
CA GLU A 46 -6.83 7.78 9.34
C GLU A 46 -5.42 7.30 9.76
N GLN A 47 -5.32 6.06 10.26
CA GLN A 47 -4.03 5.47 10.63
C GLN A 47 -3.41 4.81 9.40
N GLU A 48 -2.99 5.66 8.46
CA GLU A 48 -2.20 5.25 7.31
C GLU A 48 -0.91 4.62 7.81
N LEU A 49 -0.74 3.33 7.54
CA LEU A 49 0.37 2.55 8.09
C LEU A 49 1.63 2.66 7.23
N LEU A 50 1.76 3.77 6.49
CA LEU A 50 2.85 4.19 5.61
C LEU A 50 2.52 4.02 4.12
N SER A 51 2.79 5.09 3.38
CA SER A 51 2.92 5.09 1.92
C SER A 51 4.40 5.08 1.56
N PHE A 52 4.85 4.09 0.80
CA PHE A 52 6.23 4.03 0.32
C PHE A 52 6.28 4.26 -1.19
N PRO A 53 6.73 5.44 -1.64
CA PRO A 53 6.96 5.69 -3.05
C PRO A 53 8.29 5.04 -3.47
N GLU A 54 8.24 3.77 -3.90
CA GLU A 54 9.38 3.11 -4.52
C GLU A 54 9.44 3.43 -6.02
N GLN A 55 10.57 4.00 -6.46
CA GLN A 55 10.78 4.31 -7.87
C GLN A 55 11.46 3.12 -8.55
N PHE A 56 10.65 2.18 -9.03
CA PHE A 56 11.09 1.13 -9.94
C PHE A 56 10.47 1.37 -11.31
N ASP A 57 11.26 1.21 -12.37
CA ASP A 57 10.78 1.31 -13.74
C ASP A 57 10.24 -0.04 -14.20
N PHE A 58 8.92 -0.17 -14.31
CA PHE A 58 8.25 -1.32 -14.92
C PHE A 58 7.93 -1.05 -16.39
N LEU A 59 7.96 -2.10 -17.22
CA LEU A 59 7.59 -2.02 -18.64
C LEU A 59 6.08 -2.09 -18.85
N THR A 60 5.36 -2.74 -17.93
CA THR A 60 3.91 -2.85 -17.95
C THR A 60 3.29 -2.36 -16.64
N GLU A 61 2.07 -1.85 -16.75
CA GLU A 61 1.27 -1.44 -15.59
C GLU A 61 0.93 -2.64 -14.69
N HIS A 62 0.70 -3.82 -15.28
CA HIS A 62 0.41 -5.04 -14.55
C HIS A 62 1.58 -5.49 -13.65
N GLU A 63 2.81 -5.44 -14.16
CA GLU A 63 4.01 -5.73 -13.34
C GLU A 63 4.17 -4.73 -12.20
N ALA A 64 3.87 -3.45 -12.46
CA ALA A 64 3.92 -2.39 -11.47
C ALA A 64 2.90 -2.64 -10.32
N PHE A 65 1.67 -3.03 -10.67
CA PHE A 65 0.64 -3.40 -9.69
C PHE A 65 1.02 -4.63 -8.87
N LYS A 66 1.45 -5.71 -9.53
CA LYS A 66 1.89 -6.95 -8.86
C LYS A 66 3.07 -6.71 -7.92
N TYR A 67 3.98 -5.82 -8.30
CA TYR A 67 5.09 -5.41 -7.44
C TYR A 67 4.59 -4.67 -6.21
N GLY A 68 3.69 -3.69 -6.37
CA GLY A 68 3.12 -2.93 -5.26
C GLY A 68 2.37 -3.82 -4.25
N GLU A 69 1.57 -4.77 -4.74
CA GLU A 69 0.87 -5.75 -3.90
C GLU A 69 1.86 -6.58 -3.07
N ASN A 70 2.89 -7.15 -3.71
CA ASN A 70 3.90 -7.95 -3.02
C ASN A 70 4.67 -7.14 -1.97
N ARG A 71 4.94 -5.86 -2.22
CA ARG A 71 5.60 -4.98 -1.26
C ARG A 71 4.72 -4.67 -0.08
N ALA A 72 3.43 -4.40 -0.30
CA ALA A 72 2.47 -4.23 0.77
C ALA A 72 2.35 -5.50 1.64
N HIS A 73 2.27 -6.69 1.04
CA HIS A 73 2.27 -7.96 1.77
C HIS A 73 3.54 -8.15 2.61
N THR A 74 4.70 -7.92 2.01
CA THR A 74 6.01 -8.04 2.69
C THR A 74 6.10 -7.10 3.89
N PHE A 75 5.61 -5.87 3.74
CA PHE A 75 5.57 -4.90 4.82
C PHE A 75 4.66 -5.36 5.98
N VAL A 76 3.45 -5.83 5.66
CA VAL A 76 2.53 -6.38 6.67
C VAL A 76 3.16 -7.57 7.40
N ASP A 77 3.78 -8.52 6.67
CA ASP A 77 4.44 -9.68 7.25
C ASP A 77 5.60 -9.26 8.17
N SER A 78 6.43 -8.31 7.75
CA SER A 78 7.54 -7.77 8.54
C SER A 78 7.06 -7.13 9.84
N MET A 79 5.99 -6.32 9.79
CA MET A 79 5.41 -5.72 10.97
C MET A 79 4.87 -6.75 11.96
N LEU A 80 4.17 -7.78 11.47
CA LEU A 80 3.61 -8.83 12.33
C LEU A 80 4.69 -9.74 12.93
N SER A 81 5.85 -9.86 12.27
CA SER A 81 7.02 -10.56 12.81
C SER A 81 7.71 -9.79 13.94
N THR A 82 7.55 -8.46 13.98
CA THR A 82 8.18 -7.59 14.98
C THR A 82 7.29 -7.49 16.24
N PRO A 83 7.73 -7.96 17.42
CA PRO A 83 6.85 -8.06 18.61
C PRO A 83 6.24 -6.74 19.08
N SER A 84 6.98 -5.63 18.98
CA SER A 84 6.50 -4.29 19.36
C SER A 84 5.43 -3.76 18.39
N GLN A 85 5.62 -3.96 17.09
CA GLN A 85 4.66 -3.57 16.05
C GLN A 85 3.43 -4.46 16.07
N ARG A 86 3.59 -5.76 16.32
CA ARG A 86 2.46 -6.69 16.49
C ARG A 86 1.55 -6.32 17.64
N ARG A 87 2.09 -5.81 18.76
CA ARG A 87 1.28 -5.30 19.89
C ARG A 87 0.50 -4.06 19.46
N ARG A 88 1.16 -3.06 18.86
CA ARG A 88 0.47 -1.87 18.31
C ARG A 88 -0.64 -2.24 17.32
N PHE A 89 -0.37 -3.21 16.44
CA PHE A 89 -1.34 -3.73 15.49
C PHE A 89 -2.57 -4.34 16.19
N ARG A 90 -2.35 -5.21 17.18
CA ARG A 90 -3.44 -5.79 17.96
C ARG A 90 -4.23 -4.73 18.71
N ASP A 91 -3.56 -3.76 19.31
CA ASP A 91 -4.22 -2.69 20.06
C ASP A 91 -5.06 -1.79 19.14
N ALA A 92 -4.57 -1.53 17.92
CA ALA A 92 -5.29 -0.75 16.92
C ALA A 92 -6.51 -1.50 16.37
N VAL A 93 -6.41 -2.81 16.14
CA VAL A 93 -7.55 -3.66 15.75
C VAL A 93 -8.56 -3.82 16.90
N ALA A 94 -8.10 -3.86 18.16
CA ALA A 94 -8.95 -4.06 19.33
C ALA A 94 -9.67 -2.79 19.81
N ARG A 95 -9.31 -1.61 19.29
CA ARG A 95 -10.03 -0.36 19.56
C ARG A 95 -11.06 -0.13 18.45
N PRO A 96 -12.34 -0.50 18.64
CA PRO A 96 -13.38 0.01 17.76
C PRO A 96 -13.36 1.53 17.86
N ALA A 97 -13.38 2.22 16.71
CA ALA A 97 -13.44 3.67 16.64
C ALA A 97 -14.53 4.18 17.59
N THR A 98 -14.12 4.70 18.75
CA THR A 98 -15.03 5.45 19.62
C THR A 98 -15.38 6.72 18.88
N ARG A 99 -16.52 6.64 18.20
CA ARG A 99 -17.33 7.71 17.68
C ARG A 99 -17.47 8.79 18.76
N GLN A 100 -16.67 9.85 18.67
CA GLN A 100 -16.98 11.11 19.33
C GLN A 100 -17.79 11.94 18.33
N ASP A 101 -19.08 11.64 18.26
CA ASP A 101 -20.06 12.67 17.92
C ASP A 101 -20.14 13.59 19.14
N VAL A 102 -19.61 14.80 19.01
CA VAL A 102 -19.90 15.89 19.96
C VAL A 102 -20.68 16.94 19.19
N PHE A 103 -21.86 17.22 19.74
CA PHE A 103 -22.95 18.10 19.28
C PHE A 103 -22.51 19.48 18.80
#